data_AF-A0A8S3SWN4-F1
#
_entry.id   AF-A0A8S3SWN4-F1
#
_cell.length_a   1.000
_cell.length_b   1.000
_cell.length_c   1.000
_cell.angle_alpha   90.00
_cell.angle_beta   90.00
_cell.angle_gamma   90.00
#
_symmetry.space_group_name_H-M   'P 1'
#
loop_
_entity.id
_entity.type
_entity.pdbx_description
1 polymer ?
#
loop_
_entity_poly.entity_id
_entity_poly.type
_entity_poly.pdbx_seq_one_letter_code
_entity_poly.pdbx_strand_id
1 'polypeptide(L)'
;MPDPVTAKETVWIPFMHDEMTCDKTTIIIGHSSGAEAAMRYSEKYPVRGIILVSACVTDLGDDNERESGYYNRPWEWQKIKSNTTFVVQFGSTDDPFIPWKEQQQVADGLESEFKKYNDKGHFMNSSFPELLNVVKEKLH
;
A
#
# COMPACT_ATOMS: atom_id res chain seq x y z
N MET A 1 4.15 8.86 12.41
CA MET A 1 2.88 8.37 11.85
C MET A 1 1.76 9.05 12.61
N PRO A 2 0.74 9.57 11.94
CA PRO A 2 -0.23 10.48 12.55
C PRO A 2 -1.21 9.77 13.51
N ASP A 3 -1.49 8.48 13.28
CA ASP A 3 -2.19 7.57 14.20
C ASP A 3 -1.70 6.14 13.96
N PRO A 4 -0.77 5.61 14.77
CA PRO A 4 -0.22 4.26 14.57
C PRO A 4 -1.10 3.13 15.11
N VAL A 5 -2.26 3.43 15.70
CA VAL A 5 -3.12 2.41 16.35
C VAL A 5 -4.23 1.96 15.41
N THR A 6 -5.07 2.89 14.96
CA THR A 6 -6.22 2.56 14.08
C THR A 6 -5.96 2.96 12.62
N ALA A 7 -4.90 3.74 12.39
CA ALA A 7 -4.50 4.17 11.06
C ALA A 7 -5.63 4.85 10.24
N LYS A 8 -6.47 5.65 10.89
CA LYS A 8 -7.70 6.20 10.27
C LYS A 8 -7.42 6.95 8.96
N GLU A 9 -8.13 6.60 7.89
CA GLU A 9 -8.03 7.27 6.58
C GLU A 9 -8.22 8.79 6.71
N THR A 10 -9.19 9.21 7.53
CA THR A 10 -9.52 10.62 7.76
C THR A 10 -8.39 11.41 8.44
N VAL A 11 -7.39 10.72 8.98
CA VAL A 11 -6.21 11.31 9.62
C VAL A 11 -4.98 11.14 8.72
N TRP A 12 -4.78 9.94 8.18
CA TRP A 12 -3.60 9.62 7.38
C TRP A 12 -3.58 10.30 6.02
N ILE A 13 -4.71 10.35 5.30
CA ILE A 13 -4.75 10.97 3.97
C ILE A 13 -4.45 12.48 4.04
N PRO A 14 -5.05 13.27 4.95
CA PRO A 14 -4.64 14.66 5.16
C PRO A 14 -3.18 14.78 5.58
N PHE A 15 -2.69 13.96 6.52
CA PHE A 15 -1.28 14.03 6.94
C PHE A 15 -0.30 13.76 5.77
N MET A 16 -0.59 12.78 4.92
CA MET A 16 0.20 12.50 3.72
C MET A 16 0.20 13.70 2.75
N HIS A 17 -0.93 14.40 2.63
CA HIS A 17 -1.07 15.54 1.75
C HIS A 17 -0.40 16.81 2.31
N ASP A 18 -0.74 17.18 3.54
CA ASP A 18 -0.45 18.48 4.12
C ASP A 18 0.93 18.50 4.80
N GLU A 19 1.29 17.43 5.52
CA GLU A 19 2.50 17.38 6.34
C GLU A 19 3.65 16.66 5.63
N MET A 20 3.37 15.53 4.96
CA MET A 20 4.38 14.83 4.16
C MET A 20 4.53 15.43 2.76
N THR A 21 3.61 16.32 2.35
CA THR A 21 3.64 17.01 1.06
C THR A 21 3.75 16.06 -0.13
N CYS A 22 3.11 14.88 -0.04
CA CYS A 22 3.16 13.89 -1.10
C CYS A 22 2.57 14.43 -2.41
N ASP A 23 3.35 14.42 -3.47
CA ASP A 23 2.99 15.01 -4.76
C ASP A 23 3.34 14.10 -5.95
N LYS A 24 3.14 14.61 -7.17
CA LYS A 24 3.44 13.91 -8.43
C LYS A 24 4.89 13.46 -8.62
N THR A 25 5.82 13.93 -7.79
CA THR A 25 7.24 13.53 -7.81
C THR A 25 7.59 12.51 -6.74
N THR A 26 6.67 12.28 -5.80
CA THR A 26 6.85 11.42 -4.63
C THR A 26 6.64 9.95 -4.97
N ILE A 27 7.54 9.08 -4.47
CA ILE A 27 7.32 7.64 -4.42
C ILE A 27 6.83 7.30 -3.01
N ILE A 28 5.61 6.79 -2.87
CA ILE A 28 5.06 6.39 -1.57
C ILE A 28 5.40 4.91 -1.34
N ILE A 29 6.02 4.62 -0.21
CA ILE A 29 6.26 3.24 0.24
C ILE A 29 5.31 2.99 1.43
N GLY A 30 4.33 2.13 1.22
CA GLY A 30 3.35 1.75 2.24
C GLY A 30 3.54 0.31 2.68
N HIS A 31 3.53 0.07 3.99
CA HIS A 31 3.57 -1.28 4.58
C HIS A 31 2.32 -1.52 5.43
N SER A 32 1.71 -2.69 5.26
CA SER A 32 0.44 -3.05 5.92
C SER A 32 -0.55 -1.89 5.74
N SER A 33 -1.23 -1.37 6.78
CA SER A 33 -2.15 -0.22 6.70
C SER A 33 -1.62 1.01 5.91
N GLY A 34 -0.29 1.20 5.85
CA GLY A 34 0.30 2.25 5.02
C GLY A 34 0.22 1.99 3.52
N ALA A 35 0.14 0.73 3.09
CA ALA A 35 -0.15 0.33 1.72
C ALA A 35 -1.61 0.68 1.35
N GLU A 36 -2.58 0.43 2.22
CA GLU A 36 -3.97 0.86 2.03
C GLU A 36 -4.09 2.38 1.98
N ALA A 37 -3.37 3.08 2.86
CA ALA A 37 -3.28 4.54 2.82
C ALA A 37 -2.68 5.04 1.49
N ALA A 38 -1.61 4.41 0.99
CA ALA A 38 -1.01 4.75 -0.30
C ALA A 38 -1.98 4.53 -1.48
N MET A 39 -2.73 3.43 -1.46
CA MET A 39 -3.76 3.15 -2.46
C MET A 39 -4.89 4.19 -2.39
N ARG A 40 -5.45 4.49 -1.22
CA ARG A 40 -6.52 5.50 -1.07
C ARG A 40 -6.04 6.93 -1.35
N TYR A 41 -4.79 7.25 -1.04
CA TYR A 41 -4.19 8.52 -1.42
C TYR A 41 -4.16 8.68 -2.94
N SER A 42 -3.74 7.62 -3.64
CA SER A 42 -3.63 7.57 -5.09
C SER A 42 -4.98 7.54 -5.82
N GLU A 43 -6.10 7.27 -5.15
CA GLU A 43 -7.43 7.52 -5.73
C GLU A 43 -7.71 9.02 -5.91
N LYS A 44 -7.14 9.86 -5.05
CA LYS A 44 -7.43 11.31 -4.95
C LYS A 44 -6.34 12.18 -5.58
N TYR A 45 -5.08 11.80 -5.43
CA TYR A 45 -3.94 12.66 -5.76
C TYR A 45 -2.91 11.92 -6.63
N PRO A 46 -2.34 12.59 -7.65
CA PRO A 46 -1.27 12.01 -8.45
C PRO A 46 0.03 11.94 -7.66
N VAL A 47 0.73 10.81 -7.78
CA VAL A 47 2.07 10.58 -7.25
C VAL A 47 2.97 9.96 -8.32
N ARG A 48 4.29 9.97 -8.12
CA ARG A 48 5.20 9.34 -9.09
C ARG A 48 4.90 7.85 -9.18
N GLY A 49 4.82 7.18 -8.04
CA GLY A 49 4.43 5.77 -7.98
C GLY A 49 4.26 5.31 -6.54
N ILE A 50 3.72 4.11 -6.40
CA ILE A 50 3.51 3.49 -5.09
C ILE A 50 4.22 2.14 -5.03
N ILE A 51 4.82 1.86 -3.89
CA ILE A 51 5.39 0.56 -3.55
C ILE A 51 4.62 0.04 -2.34
N LEU A 52 3.91 -1.07 -2.55
CA LEU A 52 2.97 -1.64 -1.60
C LEU A 52 3.58 -2.90 -0.98
N VAL A 53 3.73 -2.96 0.34
CA VAL A 53 4.27 -4.12 1.06
C VAL A 53 3.17 -4.70 1.94
N SER A 54 2.77 -5.95 1.69
CA SER A 54 1.66 -6.63 2.39
C SER A 54 0.34 -5.83 2.31
N ALA A 55 -0.12 -5.54 1.08
CA ALA A 55 -1.41 -4.90 0.84
C ALA A 55 -2.58 -5.91 0.80
N CYS A 56 -3.77 -5.49 1.23
CA CYS A 56 -5.02 -6.25 1.15
C CYS A 56 -6.18 -5.40 0.60
N VAL A 57 -7.36 -6.01 0.47
CA VAL A 57 -8.56 -5.32 -0.06
C VAL A 57 -9.75 -5.31 0.89
N THR A 58 -9.74 -6.10 1.96
CA THR A 58 -10.79 -6.13 2.99
C THR A 58 -10.24 -5.90 4.40
N ASP A 59 -11.14 -5.60 5.34
CA ASP A 59 -10.83 -5.50 6.77
C ASP A 59 -10.56 -6.85 7.44
N LEU A 60 -10.64 -7.96 6.69
CA LEU A 60 -10.43 -9.33 7.16
C LEU A 60 -11.34 -9.74 8.34
N GLY A 61 -12.43 -9.00 8.58
CA GLY A 61 -13.30 -9.17 9.73
C GLY A 61 -12.72 -8.65 11.05
N ASP A 62 -11.65 -7.84 11.00
CA ASP A 62 -11.07 -7.17 12.17
C ASP A 62 -11.73 -5.80 12.42
N ASP A 63 -12.14 -5.56 13.67
CA ASP A 63 -12.88 -4.35 14.04
C ASP A 63 -12.01 -3.08 13.96
N ASN A 64 -10.72 -3.17 14.26
CA ASN A 64 -9.80 -2.04 14.18
C ASN A 64 -9.50 -1.68 12.72
N GLU A 65 -9.29 -2.69 11.86
CA GLU A 65 -9.16 -2.49 10.41
C GLU A 65 -10.43 -1.88 9.81
N ARG A 66 -11.61 -2.33 10.25
CA ARG A 66 -12.89 -1.73 9.83
C ARG A 66 -13.02 -0.27 10.27
N GLU A 67 -12.57 0.06 11.49
CA GLU A 67 -12.59 1.43 12.01
C GLU A 67 -11.60 2.37 11.29
N SER A 68 -10.53 1.83 10.67
CA SER A 68 -9.61 2.62 9.84
C SER A 68 -10.33 3.36 8.72
N GLY A 69 -11.43 2.80 8.22
CA GLY A 69 -12.24 3.36 7.14
C GLY A 69 -11.72 3.06 5.73
N TYR A 70 -10.59 2.36 5.56
CA TYR A 70 -10.03 2.06 4.23
C TYR A 70 -10.90 1.12 3.40
N TYR A 71 -11.70 0.25 4.01
CA TYR A 71 -12.39 -0.86 3.33
C TYR A 71 -13.90 -0.65 3.17
N ASN A 72 -14.42 0.52 3.56
CA ASN A 72 -15.86 0.81 3.61
C ASN A 72 -16.52 1.07 2.24
N ARG A 73 -15.78 0.92 1.14
CA ARG A 73 -16.20 1.18 -0.24
C ARG A 73 -15.28 0.43 -1.22
N PRO A 74 -15.72 0.17 -2.47
CA PRO A 74 -14.86 -0.44 -3.49
C PRO A 74 -13.58 0.36 -3.72
N TRP A 75 -12.52 -0.34 -4.12
CA TRP A 75 -11.26 0.26 -4.54
C TRP A 75 -11.38 0.78 -5.97
N GLU A 76 -10.97 2.03 -6.20
CA GLU A 76 -11.04 2.68 -7.51
C GLU A 76 -9.76 2.42 -8.32
N TRP A 77 -9.52 1.15 -8.66
CA TRP A 77 -8.30 0.68 -9.32
C TRP A 77 -7.84 1.52 -10.51
N GLN A 78 -8.78 1.94 -11.37
CA GLN A 78 -8.46 2.75 -12.54
C GLN A 78 -7.97 4.16 -12.17
N LYS A 79 -8.50 4.76 -11.10
CA LYS A 79 -8.01 6.06 -10.62
C LYS A 79 -6.60 5.92 -10.06
N ILE A 80 -6.36 4.91 -9.23
CA ILE A 80 -5.02 4.63 -8.67
C ILE A 80 -4.00 4.46 -9.80
N LYS A 81 -4.32 3.66 -10.82
CA LYS A 81 -3.46 3.48 -11.99
C LYS A 81 -3.27 4.77 -12.79
N SER A 82 -4.31 5.58 -12.99
CA SER A 82 -4.16 6.85 -13.72
C SER A 82 -3.37 7.93 -12.98
N ASN A 83 -3.29 7.83 -11.65
CA ASN A 83 -2.61 8.76 -10.76
C ASN A 83 -1.19 8.31 -10.39
N THR A 84 -0.69 7.20 -10.95
CA THR A 84 0.64 6.67 -10.71
C THR A 84 1.33 6.35 -12.04
N THR A 85 2.66 6.44 -12.11
CA THR A 85 3.40 5.96 -13.29
C THR A 85 3.84 4.52 -13.15
N PHE A 86 3.90 4.01 -11.91
CA PHE A 86 4.15 2.60 -11.61
C PHE A 86 3.52 2.19 -10.28
N VAL A 87 3.21 0.90 -10.17
CA VAL A 87 2.82 0.21 -8.94
C VAL A 87 3.71 -1.02 -8.80
N VAL A 88 4.47 -1.10 -7.71
CA VAL A 88 5.21 -2.32 -7.34
C VAL A 88 4.59 -2.88 -6.07
N GLN A 89 4.35 -4.19 -6.03
CA GLN A 89 3.81 -4.84 -4.85
C GLN A 89 4.77 -5.91 -4.35
N PHE A 90 4.95 -5.99 -3.04
CA PHE A 90 5.65 -7.05 -2.35
C PHE A 90 4.64 -7.82 -1.51
N GLY A 91 4.63 -9.13 -1.67
CA GLY A 91 3.71 -10.00 -0.94
C GLY A 91 4.32 -11.36 -0.68
N SER A 92 3.88 -12.00 0.39
CA SER A 92 4.37 -13.31 0.80
C SER A 92 3.22 -14.27 1.04
N THR A 93 3.35 -15.51 0.55
CA THR A 93 2.31 -16.54 0.73
C THR A 93 2.22 -17.06 2.15
N ASP A 94 3.23 -16.83 2.97
CA ASP A 94 3.31 -17.20 4.38
C ASP A 94 2.99 -16.02 5.33
N ASP A 95 2.40 -14.93 4.82
CA ASP A 95 1.91 -13.82 5.64
C ASP A 95 0.85 -14.33 6.63
N PRO A 96 1.10 -14.22 7.96
CA PRO A 96 0.20 -14.77 8.97
C PRO A 96 -1.05 -13.90 9.20
N PHE A 97 -1.07 -12.67 8.67
CA PHE A 97 -2.18 -11.73 8.85
C PHE A 97 -3.03 -11.62 7.60
N ILE A 98 -2.38 -11.53 6.42
CA ILE A 98 -3.08 -11.25 5.16
C ILE A 98 -3.11 -12.51 4.27
N PRO A 99 -4.29 -13.09 4.01
CA PRO A 99 -4.44 -14.20 3.09
C PRO A 99 -3.86 -13.89 1.71
N TRP A 100 -3.19 -14.86 1.08
CA TRP A 100 -2.62 -14.69 -0.26
C TRP A 100 -3.61 -14.15 -1.31
N LYS A 101 -4.88 -14.54 -1.21
CA LYS A 101 -5.93 -14.11 -2.14
C LYS A 101 -6.15 -12.58 -2.11
N GLU A 102 -6.04 -11.95 -0.95
CA GLU A 102 -6.18 -10.50 -0.78
C GLU A 102 -5.05 -9.77 -1.49
N GLN A 103 -3.81 -10.23 -1.27
CA GLN A 103 -2.62 -9.69 -1.92
C GLN A 103 -2.71 -9.85 -3.45
N GLN A 104 -3.17 -11.02 -3.93
CA GLN A 104 -3.36 -11.27 -5.36
C GLN A 104 -4.44 -10.35 -5.95
N GLN A 105 -5.52 -10.06 -5.23
CA GLN A 105 -6.55 -9.13 -5.68
C GLN A 105 -6.05 -7.70 -5.86
N VAL A 106 -5.17 -7.22 -4.96
CA VAL A 106 -4.48 -5.94 -5.16
C VAL A 106 -3.65 -5.97 -6.44
N ALA A 107 -2.85 -7.03 -6.62
CA ALA A 107 -1.97 -7.16 -7.77
C ALA A 107 -2.73 -7.19 -9.10
N ASP A 108 -3.85 -7.93 -9.15
CA ASP A 108 -4.71 -8.05 -10.33
C ASP A 108 -5.45 -6.73 -10.62
N GLY A 109 -5.97 -6.05 -9.59
CA GLY A 109 -6.69 -4.78 -9.75
C GLY A 109 -5.78 -3.65 -10.25
N LEU A 110 -4.58 -3.57 -9.69
CA LEU A 110 -3.58 -2.55 -10.02
C LEU A 110 -2.67 -2.92 -11.20
N GLU A 111 -2.75 -4.16 -11.71
CA GLU A 111 -1.80 -4.67 -12.71
C GLU A 111 -0.34 -4.43 -12.27
N SER A 112 -0.08 -4.64 -10.97
CA SER A 112 1.17 -4.26 -10.35
C SER A 112 2.35 -5.13 -10.78
N GLU A 113 3.56 -4.58 -10.71
CA GLU A 113 4.78 -5.39 -10.73
C GLU A 113 4.87 -6.18 -9.41
N PHE A 114 4.32 -7.40 -9.40
CA PHE A 114 4.18 -8.18 -8.16
C PHE A 114 5.42 -9.05 -7.84
N LYS A 115 6.15 -8.67 -6.80
CA LYS A 115 7.25 -9.42 -6.20
C LYS A 115 6.71 -10.39 -5.14
N LYS A 116 6.49 -11.64 -5.58
CA LYS A 116 5.98 -12.73 -4.75
C LYS A 116 7.10 -13.45 -3.98
N TYR A 117 6.87 -13.66 -2.70
CA TYR A 117 7.70 -14.44 -1.79
C TYR A 117 6.88 -15.56 -1.13
N ASN A 118 7.56 -16.45 -0.43
CA ASN A 118 6.95 -17.54 0.35
C ASN A 118 7.59 -17.73 1.73
N ASP A 119 8.46 -16.80 2.12
CA ASP A 119 9.35 -16.90 3.28
C ASP A 119 9.59 -15.54 3.97
N LYS A 120 8.79 -14.52 3.65
CA LYS A 120 8.96 -13.15 4.19
C LYS A 120 7.89 -12.79 5.23
N GLY A 121 6.92 -13.66 5.48
CA GLY A 121 5.79 -13.39 6.38
C GLY A 121 5.14 -12.04 6.07
N HIS A 122 4.95 -11.22 7.11
CA HIS A 122 4.42 -9.86 7.00
C HIS A 122 5.51 -8.78 6.84
N PHE A 123 6.71 -9.15 6.37
CA PHE A 123 7.85 -8.26 6.15
C PHE A 123 8.29 -7.46 7.40
N MET A 124 8.19 -8.09 8.58
CA MET A 124 8.57 -7.50 9.88
C MET A 124 10.08 -7.59 10.18
N ASN A 125 10.90 -7.90 9.18
CA ASN A 125 12.35 -7.96 9.33
C ASN A 125 12.96 -6.55 9.40
N SER A 126 14.12 -6.44 10.07
CA SER A 126 14.84 -5.16 10.20
C SER A 126 15.54 -4.69 8.92
N SER A 127 15.58 -5.51 7.87
CA SER A 127 16.20 -5.17 6.59
C SER A 127 15.35 -5.68 5.42
N PHE A 128 15.32 -4.88 4.35
CA PHE A 128 14.64 -5.22 3.11
C PHE A 128 15.42 -4.73 1.87
N PRO A 129 16.57 -5.35 1.54
CA PRO A 129 17.42 -4.92 0.42
C PRO A 129 16.70 -4.92 -0.94
N GLU A 130 15.78 -5.86 -1.16
CA GLU A 130 15.02 -6.00 -2.41
C GLU A 130 14.13 -4.76 -2.65
N LEU A 131 13.51 -4.22 -1.60
CA LEU A 131 12.78 -2.96 -1.67
C LEU A 131 13.68 -1.80 -2.07
N LEU A 132 14.88 -1.68 -1.48
CA LEU A 132 15.82 -0.63 -1.81
C LEU A 132 16.28 -0.69 -3.28
N ASN A 133 16.46 -1.89 -3.83
CA ASN A 133 16.80 -2.06 -5.24
C ASN A 133 15.69 -1.54 -6.16
N VAL A 134 14.43 -1.85 -5.85
CA VAL A 134 13.28 -1.32 -6.60
C VAL A 134 13.22 0.20 -6.52
N VAL A 135 13.41 0.79 -5.33
CA VAL A 135 13.41 2.25 -5.18
C VAL A 135 14.47 2.89 -6.08
N LYS A 136 15.69 2.35 -6.10
CA LYS A 136 16.77 2.84 -6.97
C LYS A 136 16.41 2.72 -8.44
N GLU A 137 15.84 1.60 -8.87
CA GLU A 137 15.39 1.40 -10.24
C GLU A 137 14.36 2.45 -10.67
N LYS A 138 13.37 2.76 -9.82
CA LYS A 138 12.28 3.68 -10.16
C LYS A 138 12.63 5.17 -9.99
N LEU A 139 13.77 5.50 -9.40
CA LEU A 139 14.28 6.88 -9.29
C LEU A 139 14.92 7.38 -10.59
N HIS A 140 15.48 6.46 -11.38
CA HIS A 140 16.06 6.73 -12.70
C HIS A 140 14.99 6.73 -13.80
#